data_AF-A0A182EEH3-F1
#
_entry.id   AF-A0A182EEH3-F1
#
_cell.length_a   1.000
_cell.length_b   1.000
_cell.length_c   1.000
_cell.angle_alpha   90.00
_cell.angle_beta   90.00
_cell.angle_gamma   90.00
#
_symmetry.space_group_name_H-M   'P 1'
#
loop_
_entity.id
_entity.type
_entity.pdbx_description
1 polymer ?
#
loop_
_entity_poly.entity_id
_entity_poly.type
_entity_poly.pdbx_seq_one_letter_code
_entity_poly.pdbx_strand_id
1 'polypeptide(L)'
;MMRDNEGFIIRHYAADVCYDTAQFLQKNNDTLHASLECLMQQSKKSLVCELFTGSEFSNTDRRDAPLSKLKNASVGNKFRSQLDILLAKLRETGTHFVRCIKPNSEMKSNQFDGAQILLQLKCSGMSNALKVMQRGFPSRVSYLSLYNMYQKHLPNKLVMLDAQLFCKCLFRVVGLEEKDYRLGLTKAFFRHGKFAEFDKLLHQDKENIENLVKCMSSWLCRFRLRRIQFAIISLVKVERLLAHRAKCRIKIQNAVRAYLAQKSYRSRINALSALSTLSKNINDMYSAFNKMKETNLHKWTANIDTLKEDVEKFKYEIKHMSCSDDKNILHRCNIFMNDAKEKLKYLKYQAVTNELRMQEKFLQKERENFGEEEQSQLTKKLGENRHVTQTCDLSKWRCVDIRNGINSNDPKLSSACKSEYYRRMRAYNKWKERNVASKELIHTTEKK
;
A
#
# COMPACT_ATOMS: atom_id res chain seq x y z
N MET A 1 -27.17 41.41 -54.28
CA MET A 1 -26.39 40.22 -53.89
C MET A 1 -24.93 40.61 -53.99
N MET A 2 -24.15 40.48 -52.91
CA MET A 2 -22.69 40.68 -52.96
C MET A 2 -22.10 39.64 -53.93
N ARG A 3 -21.10 40.02 -54.74
CA ARG A 3 -20.40 39.05 -55.60
C ARG A 3 -19.49 38.18 -54.74
N ASP A 4 -19.28 36.92 -55.14
CA ASP A 4 -18.50 35.93 -54.36
C ASP A 4 -17.05 36.38 -54.03
N ASN A 5 -16.52 37.36 -54.76
CA ASN A 5 -15.16 37.87 -54.58
C ASN A 5 -15.06 39.15 -53.73
N GLU A 6 -16.18 39.72 -53.25
CA GLU A 6 -16.20 41.02 -52.56
C GLU A 6 -16.34 40.89 -51.03
N GLY A 7 -16.78 39.74 -50.54
CA GLY A 7 -17.08 39.56 -49.12
C GLY A 7 -17.23 38.11 -48.70
N PHE A 8 -17.43 37.91 -47.40
CA PHE A 8 -17.72 36.60 -46.82
C PHE A 8 -18.72 36.72 -45.67
N ILE A 9 -19.36 35.61 -45.31
CA ILE A 9 -20.37 35.58 -44.24
C ILE A 9 -19.82 34.75 -43.08
N ILE A 10 -19.90 35.30 -41.86
CA ILE A 10 -19.62 34.56 -40.64
C ILE A 10 -20.93 34.38 -39.87
N ARG A 11 -21.21 33.13 -39.49
CA ARG A 11 -22.30 32.80 -38.57
C ARG A 11 -21.91 33.09 -37.14
N HIS A 12 -22.36 34.23 -36.61
CA HIS A 12 -22.20 34.56 -35.18
C HIS A 12 -23.34 33.97 -34.36
N TYR A 13 -23.19 33.97 -33.02
CA TYR A 13 -24.24 33.48 -32.12
C TYR A 13 -25.56 34.26 -32.25
N ALA A 14 -25.49 35.51 -32.68
CA ALA A 14 -26.61 36.44 -32.81
C ALA A 14 -27.30 36.33 -34.18
N ALA A 15 -26.52 36.41 -35.26
CA ALA A 15 -26.98 36.37 -36.64
C ALA A 15 -25.81 36.07 -37.61
N ASP A 16 -26.15 35.71 -38.84
CA ASP A 16 -25.20 35.67 -39.94
C ASP A 16 -24.86 37.11 -40.36
N VAL A 17 -23.58 37.45 -40.33
CA VAL A 17 -23.08 38.80 -40.66
C VAL A 17 -22.23 38.72 -41.92
N CYS A 18 -22.57 39.55 -42.90
CA CYS A 18 -21.79 39.71 -44.11
C CYS A 18 -20.70 40.76 -43.90
N TYR A 19 -19.46 40.38 -44.19
CA TYR A 19 -18.28 41.23 -44.12
C TYR A 19 -17.81 41.55 -45.54
N ASP A 20 -17.79 42.83 -45.87
CA ASP A 20 -17.16 43.36 -47.07
C ASP A 20 -15.64 43.39 -46.87
N THR A 21 -14.88 42.80 -47.80
CA THR A 21 -13.42 42.72 -47.71
C THR A 21 -12.70 43.97 -48.23
N ALA A 22 -13.43 44.92 -48.81
CA ALA A 22 -12.87 46.18 -49.26
C ALA A 22 -12.09 46.87 -48.14
N GLN A 23 -10.83 47.24 -48.44
CA GLN A 23 -9.91 47.93 -47.53
C GLN A 23 -9.49 47.17 -46.25
N PHE A 24 -9.80 45.88 -46.09
CA PHE A 24 -9.41 45.11 -44.89
C PHE A 24 -7.89 45.18 -44.61
N LEU A 25 -7.07 44.99 -45.65
CA LEU A 25 -5.61 45.04 -45.52
C LEU A 25 -5.10 46.43 -45.13
N GLN A 26 -5.66 47.48 -45.74
CA GLN A 26 -5.28 48.87 -45.47
C GLN A 26 -5.65 49.27 -44.03
N LYS A 27 -6.85 48.92 -43.57
CA LYS A 27 -7.30 49.21 -42.19
C LYS A 27 -6.58 48.38 -41.13
N ASN A 28 -6.12 47.19 -41.48
CA ASN A 28 -5.39 46.32 -40.54
C ASN A 28 -3.90 46.66 -40.45
N ASN A 29 -3.34 47.35 -41.44
CA ASN A 29 -1.94 47.76 -41.44
C ASN A 29 -1.72 48.94 -40.49
N ASP A 30 -1.09 48.69 -39.35
CA ASP A 30 -0.80 49.68 -38.31
C ASP A 30 0.73 49.80 -38.11
N THR A 31 1.44 49.85 -39.24
CA THR A 31 2.90 50.01 -39.27
C THR A 31 3.26 51.48 -39.17
N LEU A 32 3.86 51.85 -38.05
CA LEU A 32 4.51 53.16 -37.88
C LEU A 32 5.99 53.03 -38.20
N HIS A 33 6.50 53.92 -39.05
CA HIS A 33 7.93 53.94 -39.37
C HIS A 33 8.75 54.42 -38.16
N ALA A 34 9.81 53.71 -37.81
CA ALA A 34 10.64 53.99 -36.63
C ALA A 34 11.23 55.42 -36.63
N SER A 35 11.52 55.98 -37.80
CA SER A 35 12.00 57.38 -37.91
C SER A 35 10.95 58.40 -37.47
N LEU A 36 9.67 58.14 -37.70
CA LEU A 36 8.59 59.03 -37.26
C LEU A 36 8.42 58.96 -35.74
N GLU A 37 8.55 57.76 -35.17
CA GLU A 37 8.56 57.55 -33.71
C GLU A 37 9.72 58.32 -33.05
N CYS A 38 10.94 58.21 -33.61
CA CYS A 38 12.11 58.94 -33.12
C CYS A 38 11.96 60.47 -33.22
N LEU A 39 11.40 60.97 -34.33
CA LEU A 39 11.13 62.40 -34.50
C LEU A 39 10.17 62.93 -33.42
N MET A 40 9.12 62.18 -33.08
CA MET A 40 8.16 62.59 -32.06
C MET A 40 8.78 62.60 -30.66
N GLN A 41 9.69 61.67 -30.37
CA GLN A 41 10.45 61.64 -29.11
C GLN A 41 11.40 62.83 -28.97
N GLN A 42 11.90 63.40 -30.07
CA GLN A 42 12.79 64.58 -30.09
C GLN A 42 12.05 65.92 -30.16
N SER A 43 10.73 65.92 -30.02
CA SER A 43 9.93 67.14 -30.07
C SER A 43 10.34 68.15 -28.99
N LYS A 44 10.22 69.45 -29.30
CA LYS A 44 10.46 70.52 -28.31
C LYS A 44 9.33 70.63 -27.27
N LYS A 45 8.17 70.01 -27.52
CA LYS A 45 7.01 70.03 -26.61
C LYS A 45 7.04 68.79 -25.71
N SER A 46 7.18 69.01 -24.40
CA SER A 46 7.24 67.94 -23.39
C SER A 46 6.08 66.93 -23.48
N LEU A 47 4.84 67.42 -23.67
CA LEU A 47 3.66 66.56 -23.82
C LEU A 47 3.78 65.57 -25.00
N VAL A 48 4.36 66.02 -26.11
CA VAL A 48 4.52 65.17 -27.31
C VAL A 48 5.56 64.10 -27.03
N CYS A 49 6.67 64.43 -26.37
CA CYS A 49 7.66 63.44 -25.96
C CYS A 49 7.04 62.38 -25.04
N GLU A 50 6.27 62.81 -24.04
CA GLU A 50 5.67 61.93 -23.02
C GLU A 50 4.77 60.84 -23.61
N LEU A 51 3.93 61.20 -24.59
CA LEU A 51 3.03 60.28 -25.29
C LEU A 51 3.76 59.12 -26.00
N PHE A 52 5.01 59.34 -26.43
CA PHE A 52 5.82 58.35 -27.15
C PHE A 52 6.89 57.67 -26.28
N THR A 53 7.16 58.18 -25.07
CA THR A 53 8.07 57.54 -24.09
C THR A 53 7.37 56.54 -23.16
N GLY A 54 6.06 56.69 -22.92
CA GLY A 54 5.30 55.86 -21.95
C GLY A 54 4.42 54.76 -22.56
N SER A 55 4.43 54.61 -23.89
CA SER A 55 3.63 53.56 -24.52
C SER A 55 4.29 52.19 -24.31
N GLU A 56 3.51 51.17 -23.95
CA GLU A 56 3.93 49.76 -23.79
C GLU A 56 4.61 49.13 -25.04
N PHE A 57 4.90 49.92 -26.07
CA PHE A 57 5.70 49.55 -27.24
C PHE A 57 7.22 49.51 -26.98
N SER A 58 7.68 50.01 -25.84
CA SER A 58 9.03 49.77 -25.34
C SER A 58 9.04 48.59 -24.37
N ASN A 59 8.94 47.37 -24.89
CA ASN A 59 9.57 46.24 -24.18
C ASN A 59 11.07 46.55 -24.12
N THR A 60 11.52 47.10 -23.00
CA THR A 60 12.89 47.57 -22.74
C THR A 60 13.92 46.44 -22.60
N ASP A 61 13.58 45.21 -22.99
CA ASP A 61 14.46 44.04 -22.86
C ASP A 61 15.27 43.68 -24.11
N ARG A 62 15.24 44.50 -25.18
CA ARG A 62 16.05 44.23 -26.39
C ARG A 62 16.73 45.47 -26.93
N ARG A 63 17.83 45.87 -26.27
CA ARG A 63 18.72 46.95 -26.74
C ARG A 63 19.64 46.55 -27.91
N ASP A 64 19.66 45.28 -28.31
CA ASP A 64 20.60 44.76 -29.33
C ASP A 64 19.93 44.22 -30.62
N ALA A 65 18.74 44.69 -30.99
CA ALA A 65 18.13 44.30 -32.27
C ALA A 65 18.38 45.38 -33.35
N PRO A 66 18.85 45.00 -34.56
CA PRO A 66 19.17 45.96 -35.63
C PRO A 66 17.93 46.74 -36.06
N LEU A 67 18.17 48.02 -36.41
CA LEU A 67 17.23 49.10 -36.78
C LEU A 67 16.34 48.84 -38.03
N SER A 68 16.13 47.58 -38.42
CA SER A 68 15.55 47.20 -39.71
C SER A 68 14.47 46.12 -39.62
N LYS A 69 13.82 45.95 -38.46
CA LYS A 69 12.58 45.17 -38.40
C LYS A 69 11.43 46.13 -38.19
N LEU A 70 10.70 46.43 -39.27
CA LEU A 70 9.35 46.95 -39.18
C LEU A 70 8.63 46.12 -38.12
N LYS A 71 8.24 46.74 -37.02
CA LYS A 71 7.33 46.13 -36.05
C LYS A 71 6.03 45.97 -36.83
N ASN A 72 5.84 44.83 -37.50
CA ASN A 72 4.64 44.49 -38.26
C ASN A 72 3.49 44.30 -37.26
N ALA A 73 3.02 45.41 -36.72
CA ALA A 73 1.91 45.48 -35.81
C ALA A 73 0.66 45.61 -36.67
N SER A 74 -0.24 44.64 -36.53
CA SER A 74 -1.56 44.71 -37.13
C SER A 74 -2.58 45.15 -36.08
N VAL A 75 -3.59 45.90 -36.50
CA VAL A 75 -4.70 46.29 -35.61
C VAL A 75 -5.35 45.04 -35.02
N GLY A 76 -5.53 43.99 -35.82
CA GLY A 76 -6.11 42.72 -35.38
C GLY A 76 -5.31 42.03 -34.26
N ASN A 77 -3.97 42.01 -34.35
CA ASN A 77 -3.15 41.40 -33.30
C ASN A 77 -3.18 42.23 -32.01
N LYS A 78 -3.12 43.57 -32.09
CA LYS A 78 -3.26 44.45 -30.92
C LYS A 78 -4.61 44.25 -30.23
N PHE A 79 -5.70 44.24 -31.01
CA PHE A 79 -7.05 44.02 -30.51
C PHE A 79 -7.17 42.65 -29.82
N ARG A 80 -6.64 41.59 -30.43
CA ARG A 80 -6.63 40.25 -29.83
C ARG A 80 -5.88 40.23 -28.49
N SER A 81 -4.66 40.75 -28.44
CA SER A 81 -3.85 40.75 -27.22
C SER A 81 -4.52 41.54 -26.08
N GLN A 82 -5.10 42.71 -26.38
CA GLN A 82 -5.85 43.49 -25.39
C GLN A 82 -7.10 42.76 -24.91
N LEU A 83 -7.81 42.07 -25.82
CA LEU A 83 -8.98 41.27 -25.49
C LEU A 83 -8.60 40.06 -24.61
N ASP A 84 -7.48 39.40 -24.88
CA ASP A 84 -6.98 38.28 -24.08
C ASP A 84 -6.66 38.72 -22.63
N ILE A 85 -6.03 39.89 -22.46
CA ILE A 85 -5.78 40.49 -21.13
C ILE A 85 -7.10 40.80 -20.41
N LEU A 86 -8.08 41.38 -21.11
CA LEU A 86 -9.40 41.67 -20.56
C LEU A 86 -10.12 40.39 -20.13
N LEU A 87 -10.11 39.35 -20.96
CA LEU A 87 -10.74 38.07 -20.65
C LEU A 87 -10.06 37.37 -19.47
N ALA A 88 -8.74 37.47 -19.33
CA ALA A 88 -8.02 36.95 -18.17
C ALA A 88 -8.51 37.62 -16.88
N LYS A 89 -8.55 38.96 -16.84
CA LYS A 89 -9.07 39.73 -15.69
C LYS A 89 -10.52 39.39 -15.37
N LEU A 90 -11.38 39.27 -16.38
CA LEU A 90 -12.79 38.90 -16.18
C LEU A 90 -12.94 37.51 -15.57
N ARG A 91 -12.10 36.54 -15.96
CA ARG A 91 -12.13 35.17 -15.42
C ARG A 91 -11.67 35.07 -13.97
N GLU A 92 -10.83 36.00 -13.52
CA GLU A 92 -10.38 36.07 -12.12
C GLU A 92 -11.47 36.63 -11.18
N THR A 93 -12.45 37.34 -11.74
CA THR A 93 -13.54 38.00 -10.99
C THR A 93 -14.88 37.27 -11.12
N GLY A 94 -15.77 37.48 -10.14
CA GLY A 94 -17.18 37.10 -10.29
C GLY A 94 -17.91 38.04 -11.26
N THR A 95 -18.55 37.50 -12.29
CA THR A 95 -19.21 38.31 -13.33
C THR A 95 -20.68 38.59 -13.01
N HIS A 96 -21.08 39.86 -13.08
CA HIS A 96 -22.48 40.29 -13.06
C HIS A 96 -22.84 40.90 -14.42
N PHE A 97 -24.01 40.54 -14.96
CA PHE A 97 -24.43 40.97 -16.29
C PHE A 97 -25.58 41.97 -16.22
N VAL A 98 -25.39 43.15 -16.81
CA VAL A 98 -26.44 44.14 -17.07
C VAL A 98 -26.70 44.19 -18.57
N ARG A 99 -27.96 44.07 -18.98
CA ARG A 99 -28.37 44.15 -20.39
C ARG A 99 -29.28 45.37 -20.57
N CYS A 100 -28.81 46.34 -21.34
CA CYS A 100 -29.58 47.54 -21.67
C CYS A 100 -30.44 47.27 -22.92
N ILE A 101 -31.69 47.71 -22.91
CA ILE A 101 -32.64 47.55 -24.02
C ILE A 101 -33.18 48.94 -24.40
N LYS A 102 -33.07 49.29 -25.68
CA LYS A 102 -33.67 50.51 -26.25
C LYS A 102 -35.13 50.23 -26.62
N PRO A 103 -36.12 50.91 -26.01
CA PRO A 103 -37.53 50.58 -26.19
C PRO A 103 -38.11 51.02 -27.53
N ASN A 104 -37.59 52.10 -28.13
CA ASN A 104 -37.99 52.61 -29.44
C ASN A 104 -36.84 53.40 -30.07
N SER A 105 -36.80 53.47 -31.41
CA SER A 105 -35.74 54.17 -32.14
C SER A 105 -35.82 55.70 -32.01
N GLU A 106 -37.02 56.24 -31.87
CA GLU A 106 -37.35 57.67 -31.78
C GLU A 106 -36.93 58.33 -30.45
N MET A 107 -36.48 57.54 -29.47
CA MET A 107 -36.09 58.00 -28.13
C MET A 107 -37.22 58.71 -27.35
N LYS A 108 -38.49 58.32 -27.59
CA LYS A 108 -39.65 58.84 -26.87
C LYS A 108 -39.98 58.02 -25.64
N SER A 109 -40.47 58.67 -24.59
CA SER A 109 -40.97 57.98 -23.40
C SER A 109 -42.25 57.20 -23.70
N ASN A 110 -42.52 56.12 -22.96
CA ASN A 110 -43.73 55.28 -23.04
C ASN A 110 -44.05 54.65 -24.40
N GLN A 111 -43.12 54.64 -25.35
CA GLN A 111 -43.29 53.98 -26.65
C GLN A 111 -42.53 52.65 -26.68
N PHE A 112 -43.22 51.58 -27.07
CA PHE A 112 -42.69 50.21 -27.11
C PHE A 112 -42.70 49.67 -28.54
N ASP A 113 -41.52 49.48 -29.12
CA ASP A 113 -41.35 48.81 -30.41
C ASP A 113 -40.93 47.35 -30.19
N GLY A 114 -41.90 46.45 -30.23
CA GLY A 114 -41.69 45.03 -29.98
C GLY A 114 -40.75 44.35 -30.97
N ALA A 115 -40.71 44.79 -32.24
CA ALA A 115 -39.86 44.19 -33.26
C ALA A 115 -38.39 44.53 -33.01
N GLN A 116 -38.09 45.79 -32.71
CA GLN A 116 -36.73 46.23 -32.38
C GLN A 116 -36.23 45.65 -31.07
N ILE A 117 -37.09 45.56 -30.05
CA ILE A 117 -36.72 44.94 -28.76
C ILE A 117 -36.46 43.45 -28.93
N LEU A 118 -37.29 42.73 -29.70
CA LEU A 118 -37.08 41.31 -29.96
C LEU A 118 -35.75 41.05 -30.67
N LEU A 119 -35.38 41.90 -31.64
CA LEU A 119 -34.10 41.83 -32.31
C LEU A 119 -32.95 42.03 -31.32
N GLN A 120 -33.03 43.04 -30.45
CA GLN A 120 -32.03 43.29 -29.39
C GLN A 120 -31.89 42.10 -28.44
N LEU A 121 -32.99 41.46 -28.03
CA LEU A 121 -32.95 40.27 -27.16
C LEU A 121 -32.28 39.08 -27.85
N LYS A 122 -32.50 38.89 -29.16
CA LYS A 122 -31.80 37.88 -29.97
C LYS A 122 -30.31 38.19 -30.05
N CYS A 123 -29.95 39.42 -30.42
CA CYS A 123 -28.57 39.87 -30.52
C CYS A 123 -27.81 39.85 -29.18
N SER A 124 -28.49 40.11 -28.07
CA SER A 124 -27.92 40.02 -26.73
C SER A 124 -27.70 38.57 -26.25
N GLY A 125 -28.17 37.57 -27.01
CA GLY A 125 -28.05 36.15 -26.66
C GLY A 125 -29.07 35.68 -25.61
N MET A 126 -30.09 36.49 -25.29
CA MET A 126 -31.10 36.12 -24.29
C MET A 126 -31.92 34.91 -24.74
N SER A 127 -32.22 34.80 -26.04
CA SER A 127 -32.89 33.61 -26.58
C SER A 127 -32.07 32.32 -26.38
N ASN A 128 -30.76 32.38 -26.59
CA ASN A 128 -29.87 31.25 -26.39
C ASN A 128 -29.72 30.90 -24.90
N ALA A 129 -29.62 31.92 -24.03
CA ALA A 129 -29.62 31.73 -22.59
C ALA A 129 -30.90 31.03 -22.10
N LEU A 130 -32.07 31.44 -22.60
CA LEU A 130 -33.34 30.79 -22.29
C LEU A 130 -33.39 29.33 -22.77
N LYS A 131 -32.87 29.01 -23.96
CA LYS A 131 -32.76 27.63 -24.46
C LYS A 131 -31.88 26.77 -23.55
N VAL A 132 -30.76 27.30 -23.05
CA VAL A 132 -29.91 26.60 -22.09
C VAL A 132 -30.66 26.40 -20.76
N MET A 133 -31.38 27.41 -20.27
CA MET A 133 -32.18 27.31 -19.05
C MET A 133 -33.31 26.28 -19.16
N GLN A 134 -33.95 26.16 -20.33
CA GLN A 134 -35.01 25.18 -20.61
C GLN A 134 -34.53 23.73 -20.49
N ARG A 135 -33.25 23.43 -20.77
CA ARG A 135 -32.67 22.09 -20.57
C ARG A 135 -32.59 21.71 -19.08
N GLY A 136 -32.51 22.70 -18.21
CA GLY A 136 -32.52 22.55 -16.75
C GLY A 136 -33.91 22.65 -16.15
N PHE A 137 -34.02 23.45 -15.08
CA PHE A 137 -35.26 23.71 -14.36
C PHE A 137 -35.55 25.23 -14.35
N PRO A 138 -36.24 25.73 -15.39
CA PRO A 138 -36.45 27.18 -15.56
C PRO A 138 -37.43 27.75 -14.52
N SER A 139 -38.45 26.98 -14.14
CA SER A 139 -39.46 27.43 -13.17
C SER A 139 -39.00 27.12 -11.76
N ARG A 140 -38.93 28.16 -10.92
CA ARG A 140 -38.42 28.06 -9.54
C ARG A 140 -39.40 28.73 -8.60
N VAL A 141 -39.86 28.01 -7.59
CA VAL A 141 -40.83 28.52 -6.63
C VAL A 141 -40.34 28.31 -5.21
N SER A 142 -40.42 29.37 -4.40
CA SER A 142 -40.08 29.29 -2.97
C SER A 142 -41.06 28.38 -2.25
N TYR A 143 -40.56 27.54 -1.34
CA TYR A 143 -41.41 26.70 -0.51
C TYR A 143 -42.41 27.53 0.31
N LEU A 144 -41.97 28.68 0.82
CA LEU A 144 -42.82 29.57 1.59
C LEU A 144 -43.96 30.15 0.73
N SER A 145 -43.67 30.52 -0.51
CA SER A 145 -44.68 31.05 -1.43
C SER A 145 -45.76 30.00 -1.73
N LEU A 146 -45.35 28.75 -2.03
CA LEU A 146 -46.30 27.65 -2.23
C LEU A 146 -47.11 27.36 -0.98
N TYR A 147 -46.43 27.26 0.17
CA TYR A 147 -47.10 27.02 1.44
C TYR A 147 -48.14 28.11 1.73
N ASN A 148 -47.81 29.39 1.60
CA ASN A 148 -48.75 30.51 1.85
C ASN A 148 -49.94 30.53 0.89
N MET A 149 -49.74 30.14 -0.38
CA MET A 149 -50.84 30.02 -1.36
C MET A 149 -51.86 28.98 -0.92
N TYR A 150 -51.40 27.82 -0.44
CA TYR A 150 -52.28 26.70 -0.09
C TYR A 150 -52.67 26.63 1.39
N GLN A 151 -52.01 27.38 2.28
CA GLN A 151 -52.24 27.36 3.73
C GLN A 151 -53.71 27.58 4.10
N LYS A 152 -54.40 28.45 3.36
CA LYS A 152 -55.81 28.79 3.57
C LYS A 152 -56.77 27.60 3.36
N HIS A 153 -56.35 26.61 2.58
CA HIS A 153 -57.15 25.43 2.23
C HIS A 153 -56.77 24.19 3.06
N LEU A 154 -55.76 24.31 3.93
CA LEU A 154 -55.27 23.19 4.73
C LEU A 154 -55.90 23.16 6.12
N PRO A 155 -56.18 21.98 6.67
CA PRO A 155 -56.62 21.85 8.06
C PRO A 155 -55.50 22.29 9.03
N ASN A 156 -55.89 22.84 10.18
CA ASN A 156 -54.99 23.39 11.20
C ASN A 156 -53.81 22.47 11.60
N LYS A 157 -54.00 21.14 11.55
CA LYS A 157 -52.94 20.16 11.84
C LYS A 157 -51.80 20.14 10.82
N LEU A 158 -52.07 20.48 9.56
CA LEU A 158 -51.08 20.57 8.48
C LEU A 158 -50.47 21.96 8.36
N VAL A 159 -51.13 22.98 8.90
CA VAL A 159 -50.61 24.36 8.93
C VAL A 159 -49.33 24.43 9.78
N MET A 160 -49.16 23.65 10.83
CA MET A 160 -47.92 23.70 11.63
C MET A 160 -46.70 23.02 10.99
N LEU A 161 -46.79 22.54 9.75
CA LEU A 161 -45.67 21.88 9.07
C LEU A 161 -44.65 22.89 8.53
N ASP A 162 -43.39 22.49 8.56
CA ASP A 162 -42.34 23.18 7.82
C ASP A 162 -42.67 23.22 6.31
N ALA A 163 -42.46 24.37 5.68
CA ALA A 163 -42.82 24.63 4.29
C ALA A 163 -42.13 23.66 3.31
N GLN A 164 -40.89 23.24 3.61
CA GLN A 164 -40.19 22.27 2.78
C GLN A 164 -40.82 20.87 2.89
N LEU A 165 -41.17 20.44 4.11
CA LEU A 165 -41.83 19.15 4.34
C LEU A 165 -43.23 19.14 3.74
N PHE A 166 -43.95 20.26 3.82
CA PHE A 166 -45.24 20.45 3.19
C PHE A 166 -45.15 20.26 1.68
N CYS A 167 -44.23 20.97 1.00
CA CYS A 167 -44.06 20.84 -0.45
C CYS A 167 -43.60 19.43 -0.87
N LYS A 168 -42.73 18.79 -0.08
CA LYS A 168 -42.33 17.37 -0.27
C LYS A 168 -43.53 16.43 -0.28
N CYS A 169 -44.44 16.62 0.68
CA CYS A 169 -45.65 15.84 0.78
C CYS A 169 -46.59 16.13 -0.40
N LEU A 170 -46.80 17.42 -0.69
CA LEU A 170 -47.70 17.90 -1.75
C LEU A 170 -47.32 17.31 -3.11
N PHE A 171 -46.07 17.45 -3.54
CA PHE A 171 -45.63 16.95 -4.85
C PHE A 171 -45.74 15.43 -4.99
N ARG A 172 -45.58 14.70 -3.88
CA ARG A 172 -45.69 13.24 -3.87
C ARG A 172 -47.13 12.76 -3.90
N VAL A 173 -48.05 13.50 -3.28
CA VAL A 173 -49.48 13.17 -3.31
C VAL A 173 -50.12 13.56 -4.63
N VAL A 174 -49.72 14.69 -5.22
CA VAL A 174 -50.12 15.07 -6.60
C VAL A 174 -49.59 14.08 -7.64
N GLY A 175 -48.55 13.30 -7.31
CA GLY A 175 -48.01 12.27 -8.19
C GLY A 175 -47.07 12.83 -9.27
N LEU A 176 -46.40 13.94 -8.99
CA LEU A 176 -45.37 14.44 -9.90
C LEU A 176 -44.20 13.44 -9.96
N GLU A 177 -43.68 13.19 -11.16
CA GLU A 177 -42.49 12.37 -11.34
C GLU A 177 -41.23 13.09 -10.87
N GLU A 178 -40.28 12.35 -10.28
CA GLU A 178 -39.00 12.91 -9.84
C GLU A 178 -38.13 13.44 -11.00
N LYS A 179 -38.48 13.14 -12.25
CA LYS A 179 -37.84 13.71 -13.44
C LYS A 179 -38.30 15.15 -13.71
N ASP A 180 -39.53 15.49 -13.32
CA ASP A 180 -40.19 16.74 -13.65
C ASP A 180 -39.92 17.84 -12.62
N TYR A 181 -39.58 17.47 -11.39
CA TYR A 181 -39.21 18.42 -10.35
C TYR A 181 -38.00 17.96 -9.53
N ARG A 182 -37.30 18.93 -8.96
CA ARG A 182 -36.24 18.72 -7.96
C ARG A 182 -36.45 19.65 -6.78
N LEU A 183 -36.12 19.15 -5.60
CA LEU A 183 -36.24 19.90 -4.35
C LEU A 183 -34.86 20.42 -3.96
N GLY A 184 -34.71 21.74 -3.90
CA GLY A 184 -33.53 22.39 -3.35
C GLY A 184 -33.62 22.59 -1.85
N LEU A 185 -32.77 23.48 -1.35
CA LEU A 185 -32.77 23.86 0.07
C LEU A 185 -33.96 24.78 0.40
N THR A 186 -34.21 25.79 -0.42
CA THR A 186 -35.23 26.83 -0.18
C THR A 186 -36.32 26.91 -1.25
N LYS A 187 -36.11 26.26 -2.40
CA LYS A 187 -36.99 26.36 -3.58
C LYS A 187 -37.23 25.00 -4.23
N ALA A 188 -38.42 24.82 -4.79
CA ALA A 188 -38.76 23.77 -5.72
C ALA A 188 -38.38 24.20 -7.15
N PHE A 189 -37.82 23.27 -7.91
CA PHE A 189 -37.35 23.46 -9.28
C PHE A 189 -38.18 22.58 -10.20
N PHE A 190 -38.80 23.14 -11.24
CA PHE A 190 -39.66 22.42 -12.17
C PHE A 190 -39.12 22.51 -13.60
N ARG A 191 -39.33 21.44 -14.36
CA ARG A 191 -39.14 21.47 -15.82
C ARG A 191 -40.13 22.42 -16.47
N HIS A 192 -39.81 22.81 -17.69
CA HIS A 192 -40.67 23.69 -18.49
C HIS A 192 -42.10 23.13 -18.59
N GLY A 193 -43.12 23.98 -18.44
CA GLY A 193 -44.54 23.61 -18.51
C GLY A 193 -45.10 22.90 -17.27
N LYS A 194 -44.29 22.10 -16.55
CA LYS A 194 -44.74 21.26 -15.44
C LYS A 194 -45.29 22.01 -14.24
N PHE A 195 -44.74 23.19 -13.93
CA PHE A 195 -45.31 24.03 -12.87
C PHE A 195 -46.72 24.53 -13.22
N ALA A 196 -46.97 24.90 -14.47
CA ALA A 196 -48.28 25.38 -14.90
C ALA A 196 -49.32 24.24 -14.94
N GLU A 197 -48.91 23.02 -15.31
CA GLU A 197 -49.75 21.81 -15.19
C GLU A 197 -50.12 21.55 -13.72
N PHE A 198 -49.12 21.57 -12.84
CA PHE A 198 -49.30 21.39 -11.39
C PHE A 198 -50.26 22.44 -10.78
N ASP A 199 -50.08 23.71 -11.14
CA ASP A 199 -50.91 24.80 -10.63
C ASP A 199 -52.37 24.68 -11.08
N LYS A 200 -52.59 24.30 -12.35
CA LYS A 200 -53.94 24.01 -12.88
C LYS A 200 -54.62 22.86 -12.15
N LEU A 201 -53.91 21.75 -11.93
CA LEU A 201 -54.43 20.58 -11.21
C LEU A 201 -54.84 20.92 -9.78
N LEU A 202 -54.15 21.87 -9.13
CA LEU A 202 -54.47 22.30 -7.78
C LEU A 202 -55.61 23.32 -7.71
N HIS A 203 -55.82 24.12 -8.75
CA HIS A 203 -56.87 25.13 -8.78
C HIS A 203 -58.24 24.63 -9.25
N GLN A 204 -58.31 23.52 -9.99
CA GLN A 204 -59.55 23.06 -10.62
C GLN A 204 -60.53 22.38 -9.66
N ASP A 205 -60.06 21.71 -8.58
CA ASP A 205 -60.93 20.85 -7.78
C ASP A 205 -60.80 21.06 -6.26
N LYS A 206 -61.77 21.76 -5.64
CA LYS A 206 -61.84 21.87 -4.17
C LYS A 206 -62.02 20.50 -3.49
N GLU A 207 -62.78 19.59 -4.10
CA GLU A 207 -62.96 18.21 -3.59
C GLU A 207 -61.67 17.38 -3.67
N ASN A 208 -60.83 17.65 -4.68
CA ASN A 208 -59.52 17.00 -4.80
C ASN A 208 -58.57 17.47 -3.70
N ILE A 209 -58.68 18.72 -3.24
CA ILE A 209 -57.88 19.22 -2.10
C ILE A 209 -58.18 18.46 -0.82
N GLU A 210 -59.44 18.12 -0.52
CA GLU A 210 -59.79 17.35 0.68
C GLU A 210 -59.23 15.92 0.64
N ASN A 211 -59.35 15.25 -0.50
CA ASN A 211 -58.77 13.92 -0.70
C ASN A 211 -57.24 13.95 -0.65
N LEU A 212 -56.64 14.97 -1.25
CA LEU A 212 -55.21 15.24 -1.19
C LEU A 212 -54.76 15.45 0.25
N VAL A 213 -55.47 16.25 1.05
CA VAL A 213 -55.21 16.47 2.47
C VAL A 213 -55.27 15.17 3.29
N LYS A 214 -56.23 14.28 3.00
CA LYS A 214 -56.31 12.96 3.64
C LYS A 214 -55.10 12.10 3.27
N CYS A 215 -54.74 12.03 1.99
CA CYS A 215 -53.55 11.33 1.50
C CYS A 215 -52.25 11.89 2.10
N MET A 216 -52.13 13.22 2.18
CA MET A 216 -51.00 13.92 2.80
C MET A 216 -50.88 13.56 4.28
N SER A 217 -51.99 13.56 5.02
CA SER A 217 -52.01 13.21 6.45
C SER A 217 -51.57 11.76 6.69
N SER A 218 -52.09 10.82 5.90
CA SER A 218 -51.69 9.41 5.96
C SER A 218 -50.20 9.22 5.63
N TRP A 219 -49.72 9.88 4.58
CA TRP A 219 -48.31 9.84 4.20
C TRP A 219 -47.40 10.44 5.27
N LEU A 220 -47.78 11.57 5.87
CA LEU A 220 -47.03 12.21 6.95
C LEU A 220 -46.94 11.34 8.20
N CYS A 221 -48.01 10.66 8.59
CA CYS A 221 -48.00 9.69 9.69
C CYS A 221 -47.01 8.55 9.41
N ARG A 222 -47.06 7.95 8.21
CA ARG A 222 -46.12 6.90 7.79
C ARG A 222 -44.69 7.40 7.73
N PHE A 223 -44.48 8.62 7.21
CA PHE A 223 -43.17 9.25 7.13
C PHE A 223 -42.57 9.50 8.52
N ARG A 224 -43.34 10.07 9.45
CA ARG A 224 -42.92 10.28 10.85
C ARG A 224 -42.57 8.97 11.55
N LEU A 225 -43.40 7.94 11.38
CA LEU A 225 -43.15 6.61 11.97
C LEU A 225 -41.86 6.00 11.41
N ARG A 226 -41.66 6.01 10.08
CA ARG A 226 -40.42 5.52 9.46
C ARG A 226 -39.19 6.28 9.92
N ARG A 227 -39.31 7.60 10.13
CA ARG A 227 -38.20 8.43 10.61
C ARG A 227 -37.81 8.08 12.04
N ILE A 228 -38.78 7.82 12.92
CA ILE A 228 -38.55 7.34 14.30
C ILE A 228 -37.92 5.95 14.28
N GLN A 229 -38.46 5.01 13.48
CA GLN A 229 -37.88 3.67 13.33
C GLN A 229 -36.43 3.73 12.85
N PHE A 230 -36.14 4.55 11.84
CA PHE A 230 -34.78 4.74 11.33
C PHE A 230 -33.85 5.34 12.39
N ALA A 231 -34.32 6.31 13.19
CA ALA A 231 -33.54 6.90 14.28
C ALA A 231 -33.19 5.85 15.35
N ILE A 232 -34.15 5.02 15.77
CA ILE A 232 -33.92 3.93 16.74
C ILE A 232 -32.91 2.92 16.18
N ILE A 233 -33.09 2.47 14.93
CA ILE A 233 -32.17 1.52 14.28
C ILE A 233 -30.76 2.12 14.19
N SER A 234 -30.66 3.41 13.87
CA SER A 234 -29.38 4.11 13.77
C SER A 234 -28.68 4.18 15.13
N LEU A 235 -29.41 4.47 16.20
CA LEU A 235 -28.88 4.49 17.57
C LEU A 235 -28.32 3.12 17.98
N VAL A 236 -29.10 2.05 17.77
CA VAL A 236 -28.66 0.67 18.06
C VAL A 236 -27.43 0.29 17.23
N LYS A 237 -27.36 0.71 15.96
CA LYS A 237 -26.18 0.47 15.11
C LYS A 237 -24.94 1.20 15.63
N VAL A 238 -25.08 2.45 16.07
CA VAL A 238 -23.98 3.24 16.64
C VAL A 238 -23.48 2.63 17.94
N GLU A 239 -24.37 2.20 18.83
CA GLU A 239 -24.02 1.52 20.08
C GLU A 239 -23.20 0.23 19.80
N ARG A 240 -23.68 -0.62 18.89
CA ARG A 240 -22.97 -1.84 18.48
C ARG A 240 -21.61 -1.53 17.87
N LEU A 241 -21.50 -0.47 17.06
CA LEU A 241 -20.23 -0.03 16.48
C LEU A 241 -19.24 0.42 17.56
N LEU A 242 -19.70 1.19 18.55
CA LEU A 242 -18.87 1.65 19.67
C LEU A 242 -18.39 0.46 20.52
N ALA A 243 -19.27 -0.49 20.83
CA ALA A 243 -18.90 -1.72 21.54
C ALA A 243 -17.87 -2.55 20.76
N HIS A 244 -18.02 -2.67 19.44
CA HIS A 244 -17.04 -3.35 18.58
C HIS A 244 -15.68 -2.64 18.58
N ARG A 245 -15.68 -1.30 18.43
CA ARG A 245 -14.46 -0.48 18.50
C ARG A 245 -13.74 -0.61 19.83
N ALA A 246 -14.47 -0.66 20.95
CA ALA A 246 -13.90 -0.90 22.27
C ALA A 246 -13.19 -2.26 22.35
N LYS A 247 -13.80 -3.33 21.82
CA LYS A 247 -13.17 -4.67 21.75
C LYS A 247 -11.91 -4.67 20.90
N CYS A 248 -11.92 -4.02 19.73
CA CYS A 248 -10.73 -3.92 18.87
C CYS A 248 -9.61 -3.10 19.55
N ARG A 249 -9.96 -2.02 20.25
CA ARG A 249 -8.98 -1.23 21.03
C ARG A 249 -8.27 -2.10 22.08
N ILE A 250 -9.00 -2.93 22.81
CA ILE A 250 -8.41 -3.85 23.80
C ILE A 250 -7.49 -4.86 23.13
N LYS A 251 -7.88 -5.44 21.98
CA LYS A 251 -7.01 -6.37 21.23
C LYS A 251 -5.70 -5.72 20.80
N ILE A 252 -5.76 -4.50 20.26
CA ILE A 252 -4.57 -3.73 19.86
C ILE A 252 -3.70 -3.42 21.08
N GLN A 253 -4.30 -2.93 22.18
CA GLN A 253 -3.58 -2.64 23.41
C GLN A 253 -2.89 -3.88 23.99
N ASN A 254 -3.56 -5.03 23.99
CA ASN A 254 -2.99 -6.29 24.46
C ASN A 254 -1.84 -6.75 23.55
N ALA A 255 -2.00 -6.68 22.23
CA ALA A 255 -0.94 -7.03 21.28
C ALA A 255 0.29 -6.12 21.43
N VAL A 256 0.09 -4.81 21.56
CA VAL A 256 1.18 -3.84 21.76
C VAL A 256 1.86 -4.05 23.11
N ARG A 257 1.10 -4.21 24.20
CA ARG A 257 1.67 -4.49 25.53
C ARG A 257 2.45 -5.80 25.55
N ALA A 258 1.93 -6.86 24.93
CA ALA A 258 2.62 -8.14 24.81
C ALA A 258 3.91 -8.01 23.98
N TYR A 259 3.87 -7.29 22.86
CA TYR A 259 5.06 -7.05 22.04
C TYR A 259 6.13 -6.24 22.78
N LEU A 260 5.74 -5.17 23.48
CA LEU A 260 6.67 -4.37 24.28
C LEU A 260 7.29 -5.17 25.42
N ALA A 261 6.49 -5.98 26.12
CA ALA A 261 6.99 -6.90 27.15
C ALA A 261 7.96 -7.94 26.56
N GLN A 262 7.57 -8.61 25.46
CA GLN A 262 8.44 -9.55 24.76
C GLN A 262 9.75 -8.88 24.31
N LYS A 263 9.69 -7.66 23.75
CA LYS A 263 10.87 -6.91 23.31
C LYS A 263 11.81 -6.57 24.46
N SER A 264 11.27 -6.16 25.61
CA SER A 264 12.06 -5.86 26.81
C SER A 264 12.77 -7.11 27.30
N TYR A 265 12.03 -8.20 27.56
CA TYR A 265 12.59 -9.42 28.14
C TYR A 265 13.31 -10.34 27.15
N ARG A 266 13.30 -10.05 25.84
CA ARG A 266 13.85 -10.92 24.79
C ARG A 266 15.31 -11.28 25.03
N SER A 267 16.13 -10.30 25.40
CA SER A 267 17.56 -10.49 25.67
C SER A 267 17.79 -11.45 26.84
N ARG A 268 17.00 -11.31 27.92
CA ARG A 268 17.10 -12.17 29.12
C ARG A 268 16.65 -13.60 28.81
N ILE A 269 15.53 -13.76 28.10
CA ILE A 269 15.02 -15.08 27.71
C ILE A 269 16.02 -15.80 26.80
N ASN A 270 16.58 -15.11 25.81
CA ASN A 270 17.59 -15.68 24.92
C ASN A 270 18.87 -16.08 25.69
N ALA A 271 19.35 -15.23 26.60
CA ALA A 271 20.51 -15.52 27.43
C ALA A 271 20.29 -16.73 28.34
N LEU A 272 19.14 -16.81 29.02
CA LEU A 272 18.79 -17.95 29.87
C LEU A 272 18.62 -19.25 29.07
N SER A 273 18.03 -19.18 27.86
CA SER A 273 17.93 -20.32 26.95
C SER A 273 19.31 -20.83 26.51
N ALA A 274 20.22 -19.92 26.15
CA ALA A 274 21.59 -20.26 25.79
C ALA A 274 22.35 -20.92 26.96
N LEU A 275 22.25 -20.37 28.17
CA LEU A 275 22.86 -20.93 29.38
C LEU A 275 22.27 -22.28 29.75
N SER A 276 20.96 -22.49 29.54
CA SER A 276 20.31 -23.79 29.74
C SER A 276 20.87 -24.85 28.77
N THR A 277 21.10 -24.46 27.52
CA THR A 277 21.73 -25.33 26.51
C THR A 277 23.18 -25.65 26.87
N LEU A 278 23.95 -24.66 27.35
CA LEU A 278 25.32 -24.88 27.82
C LEU A 278 25.36 -25.83 29.03
N SER A 279 24.48 -25.63 30.00
CA SER A 279 24.34 -26.50 31.17
C SER A 279 24.07 -27.95 30.76
N LYS A 280 23.19 -28.16 29.78
CA LYS A 280 22.93 -29.49 29.21
C LYS A 280 24.20 -30.10 28.58
N ASN A 281 24.91 -29.33 27.75
CA ASN A 281 26.16 -29.78 27.13
C ASN A 281 27.24 -30.13 28.17
N ILE A 282 27.35 -29.35 29.25
CA ILE A 282 28.29 -29.62 30.35
C ILE A 282 27.91 -30.93 31.06
N ASN A 283 26.63 -31.19 31.30
CA ASN A 283 26.15 -32.43 31.90
C ASN A 283 26.41 -33.65 31.00
N ASP A 284 26.18 -33.52 29.69
CA ASP A 284 26.48 -34.57 28.72
C ASP A 284 27.98 -34.90 28.72
N MET A 285 28.84 -33.86 28.76
CA MET A 285 30.30 -34.01 28.88
C MET A 285 30.73 -34.68 30.19
N TYR A 286 30.14 -34.29 31.31
CA TYR A 286 30.40 -34.90 32.61
C TYR A 286 30.05 -36.40 32.60
N SER A 287 28.93 -36.77 31.96
CA SER A 287 28.54 -38.18 31.81
C SER A 287 29.49 -38.98 30.91
N ALA A 288 30.12 -38.34 29.92
CA ALA A 288 31.11 -38.96 29.05
C ALA A 288 32.45 -39.16 29.77
N PHE A 289 32.89 -38.17 30.55
CA PHE A 289 34.12 -38.25 31.34
C PHE A 289 34.04 -39.28 32.47
N ASN A 290 32.90 -39.41 33.16
CA ASN A 290 32.73 -40.43 34.21
C ASN A 290 32.80 -41.87 33.69
N LYS A 291 32.62 -42.09 32.38
CA LYS A 291 32.81 -43.41 31.75
C LYS A 291 34.28 -43.72 31.47
N MET A 292 35.16 -42.71 31.44
CA MET A 292 36.60 -42.87 31.23
C MET A 292 37.28 -43.10 32.58
N LYS A 293 37.88 -44.28 32.78
CA LYS A 293 38.69 -44.57 33.98
C LYS A 293 40.13 -44.11 33.75
N GLU A 294 40.54 -42.93 34.25
CA GLU A 294 41.97 -42.65 34.49
C GLU A 294 42.32 -41.38 35.31
N THR A 295 43.58 -41.32 35.71
CA THR A 295 44.27 -40.54 36.76
C THR A 295 44.16 -39.01 36.73
N ASN A 296 43.68 -38.40 35.64
CA ASN A 296 43.45 -36.94 35.58
C ASN A 296 42.01 -36.55 35.91
N LEU A 297 41.12 -37.52 36.21
CA LEU A 297 39.69 -37.32 36.46
C LEU A 297 39.41 -36.13 37.38
N HIS A 298 40.17 -36.00 38.47
CA HIS A 298 39.99 -34.94 39.47
C HIS A 298 40.18 -33.52 38.91
N LYS A 299 41.11 -33.31 37.98
CA LYS A 299 41.35 -31.99 37.36
C LYS A 299 40.24 -31.65 36.35
N TRP A 300 39.73 -32.66 35.66
CA TRP A 300 38.63 -32.55 34.69
C TRP A 300 37.30 -32.27 35.38
N THR A 301 37.00 -33.00 36.46
CA THR A 301 35.79 -32.79 37.26
C THR A 301 35.82 -31.42 37.93
N ALA A 302 36.95 -31.01 38.52
CA ALA A 302 37.07 -29.68 39.11
C ALA A 302 36.78 -28.55 38.11
N ASN A 303 37.33 -28.62 36.89
CA ASN A 303 37.06 -27.63 35.84
C ASN A 303 35.59 -27.62 35.37
N ILE A 304 34.97 -28.80 35.30
CA ILE A 304 33.55 -28.92 34.91
C ILE A 304 32.65 -28.39 36.03
N ASP A 305 32.97 -28.66 37.29
CA ASP A 305 32.21 -28.18 38.45
C ASP A 305 32.32 -26.66 38.59
N THR A 306 33.52 -26.07 38.39
CA THR A 306 33.66 -24.61 38.31
C THR A 306 32.83 -24.00 37.20
N LEU A 307 32.77 -24.63 36.01
CA LEU A 307 31.94 -24.15 34.90
C LEU A 307 30.43 -24.26 35.21
N LYS A 308 30.00 -25.27 35.96
CA LYS A 308 28.60 -25.41 36.41
C LYS A 308 28.24 -24.31 37.41
N GLU A 309 29.09 -24.06 38.40
CA GLU A 309 28.90 -22.99 39.38
C GLU A 309 28.84 -21.62 38.71
N ASP A 310 29.74 -21.34 37.76
CA ASP A 310 29.74 -20.10 36.99
C ASP A 310 28.44 -19.92 36.19
N VAL A 311 27.94 -20.99 35.56
CA VAL A 311 26.66 -20.96 34.82
C VAL A 311 25.48 -20.66 35.75
N GLU A 312 25.42 -21.28 36.93
CA GLU A 312 24.33 -21.05 37.89
C GLU A 312 24.40 -19.65 38.52
N LYS A 313 25.60 -19.16 38.82
CA LYS A 313 25.83 -17.78 39.28
C LYS A 313 25.37 -16.77 38.23
N PHE A 314 25.71 -16.98 36.96
CA PHE A 314 25.30 -16.11 35.87
C PHE A 314 23.78 -16.14 35.63
N LYS A 315 23.14 -17.31 35.77
CA LYS A 315 21.67 -17.42 35.75
C LYS A 315 21.01 -16.65 36.89
N TYR A 316 21.58 -16.70 38.10
CA TYR A 316 21.08 -15.97 39.26
C TYR A 316 21.16 -14.44 39.04
N GLU A 317 22.31 -13.95 38.55
CA GLU A 317 22.51 -12.54 38.21
C GLU A 317 21.48 -12.06 37.18
N ILE A 318 21.23 -12.83 36.11
CA ILE A 318 20.24 -12.48 35.08
C ILE A 318 18.81 -12.43 35.65
N LYS A 319 18.48 -13.22 36.67
CA LYS A 319 17.14 -13.21 37.30
C LYS A 319 16.94 -12.00 38.21
N HIS A 320 17.98 -11.56 38.92
CA HIS A 320 17.87 -10.53 39.95
C HIS A 320 18.34 -9.12 39.54
N MET A 321 18.91 -8.95 38.34
CA MET A 321 19.35 -7.64 37.86
C MET A 321 18.18 -6.75 37.36
N SER A 322 18.29 -5.44 37.53
CA SER A 322 17.28 -4.46 37.08
C SER A 322 17.14 -4.41 35.55
N CYS A 323 15.97 -3.99 35.05
CA CYS A 323 15.58 -4.06 33.62
C CYS A 323 16.37 -3.11 32.68
N SER A 324 17.19 -2.19 33.22
CA SER A 324 17.85 -1.14 32.43
C SER A 324 19.07 -1.64 31.62
N ASP A 325 19.63 -2.79 31.94
CA ASP A 325 20.91 -3.29 31.39
C ASP A 325 20.78 -4.46 30.38
N ASP A 326 19.58 -4.71 29.86
CA ASP A 326 19.27 -5.94 29.10
C ASP A 326 20.10 -6.12 27.80
N LYS A 327 20.64 -5.06 27.20
CA LYS A 327 21.59 -5.17 26.05
C LYS A 327 22.98 -5.63 26.49
N ASN A 328 23.45 -5.18 27.65
CA ASN A 328 24.74 -5.57 28.23
C ASN A 328 24.70 -7.04 28.68
N ILE A 329 23.55 -7.53 29.14
CA ILE A 329 23.35 -8.93 29.53
C ILE A 329 23.64 -9.89 28.37
N LEU A 330 23.03 -9.65 27.21
CA LEU A 330 23.17 -10.56 26.08
C LEU A 330 24.62 -10.59 25.55
N HIS A 331 25.29 -9.43 25.54
CA HIS A 331 26.69 -9.35 25.15
C HIS A 331 27.60 -10.08 26.14
N ARG A 332 27.46 -9.84 27.46
CA ARG A 332 28.23 -10.55 28.50
C ARG A 332 27.95 -12.06 28.46
N CYS A 333 26.70 -12.47 28.25
CA CYS A 333 26.34 -13.87 28.10
C CYS A 333 27.01 -14.49 26.88
N ASN A 334 27.03 -13.82 25.73
CA ASN A 334 27.69 -14.33 24.53
C ASN A 334 29.21 -14.49 24.71
N ILE A 335 29.87 -13.55 25.39
CA ILE A 335 31.30 -13.65 25.71
C ILE A 335 31.56 -14.87 26.60
N PHE A 336 30.83 -15.00 27.72
CA PHE A 336 30.94 -16.14 28.63
C PHE A 336 30.66 -17.47 27.92
N MET A 337 29.62 -17.52 27.09
CA MET A 337 29.26 -18.70 26.31
C MET A 337 30.36 -19.10 25.31
N ASN A 338 31.05 -18.13 24.71
CA ASN A 338 32.16 -18.41 23.80
C ASN A 338 33.38 -18.95 24.56
N ASP A 339 33.78 -18.33 25.67
CA ASP A 339 34.87 -18.80 26.53
C ASP A 339 34.60 -20.21 27.07
N ALA A 340 33.38 -20.46 27.56
CA ALA A 340 32.96 -21.78 28.03
C ALA A 340 32.97 -22.82 26.90
N LYS A 341 32.54 -22.46 25.68
CA LYS A 341 32.60 -23.36 24.52
C LYS A 341 34.04 -23.65 24.09
N GLU A 342 34.93 -22.67 24.11
CA GLU A 342 36.36 -22.87 23.79
C GLU A 342 37.04 -23.75 24.83
N LYS A 343 36.80 -23.50 26.12
CA LYS A 343 37.22 -24.38 27.20
C LYS A 343 36.71 -25.80 26.96
N LEU A 344 35.41 -25.99 26.70
CA LEU A 344 34.85 -27.32 26.41
C LEU A 344 35.48 -27.98 25.17
N LYS A 345 35.82 -27.23 24.12
CA LYS A 345 36.53 -27.76 22.94
C LYS A 345 37.95 -28.21 23.28
N TYR A 346 38.69 -27.39 24.02
CA TYR A 346 40.02 -27.73 24.51
C TYR A 346 39.98 -28.98 25.39
N LEU A 347 38.98 -29.05 26.28
CA LEU A 347 38.78 -30.18 27.16
C LEU A 347 38.47 -31.48 26.37
N LYS A 348 37.63 -31.39 25.33
CA LYS A 348 37.38 -32.50 24.39
C LYS A 348 38.64 -32.93 23.65
N TYR A 349 39.42 -31.98 23.14
CA TYR A 349 40.64 -32.28 22.39
C TYR A 349 41.66 -33.05 23.23
N GLN A 350 41.88 -32.60 24.47
CA GLN A 350 42.75 -33.30 25.41
C GLN A 350 42.24 -34.71 25.76
N ALA A 351 40.92 -34.88 25.91
CA ALA A 351 40.33 -36.20 26.15
C ALA A 351 40.64 -37.18 25.01
N VAL A 352 40.38 -36.77 23.76
CA VAL A 352 40.64 -37.59 22.56
C VAL A 352 42.14 -37.86 22.37
N THR A 353 42.99 -36.86 22.60
CA THR A 353 44.45 -37.02 22.51
C THR A 353 44.97 -38.03 23.54
N ASN A 354 44.42 -38.01 24.75
CA ASN A 354 44.76 -38.99 25.78
C ASN A 354 44.26 -40.40 25.43
N GLU A 355 43.05 -40.54 24.87
CA GLU A 355 42.55 -41.83 24.36
C GLU A 355 43.44 -42.40 23.25
N LEU A 356 43.90 -41.57 22.31
CA LEU A 356 44.82 -42.00 21.24
C LEU A 356 46.17 -42.44 21.81
N ARG A 357 46.74 -41.68 22.76
CA ARG A 357 47.99 -42.07 23.45
C ARG A 357 47.85 -43.38 24.22
N MET A 358 46.69 -43.62 24.82
CA MET A 358 46.36 -44.87 25.50
C MET A 358 46.32 -46.05 24.53
N GLN A 359 45.67 -45.87 23.37
CA GLN A 359 45.64 -46.87 22.31
C GLN A 359 47.05 -47.15 21.76
N GLU A 360 47.88 -46.12 21.56
CA GLU A 360 49.26 -46.28 21.13
C GLU A 360 50.10 -47.06 22.14
N LYS A 361 50.01 -46.74 23.45
CA LYS A 361 50.70 -47.49 24.50
C LYS A 361 50.22 -48.94 24.62
N PHE A 362 48.93 -49.18 24.40
CA PHE A 362 48.36 -50.54 24.40
C PHE A 362 48.93 -51.36 23.23
N LEU A 363 48.94 -50.79 22.02
CA LEU A 363 49.53 -51.41 20.83
C LEU A 363 51.06 -51.61 20.97
N GLN A 364 51.75 -50.71 21.67
CA GLN A 364 53.19 -50.82 21.96
C GLN A 364 53.45 -52.01 22.90
N LYS A 365 52.67 -52.14 23.99
CA LYS A 365 52.75 -53.28 24.91
C LYS A 365 52.42 -54.60 24.23
N GLU A 366 51.43 -54.64 23.34
CA GLU A 366 51.15 -55.86 22.56
C GLU A 366 52.34 -56.23 21.66
N ARG A 367 53.02 -55.26 21.04
CA ARG A 367 54.24 -55.54 20.25
C ARG A 367 55.40 -56.03 21.10
N GLU A 368 55.60 -55.46 22.29
CA GLU A 368 56.64 -55.88 23.23
C GLU A 368 56.39 -57.31 23.76
N ASN A 369 55.14 -57.63 24.12
CA ASN A 369 54.75 -58.99 24.52
C ASN A 369 54.95 -60.01 23.39
N PHE A 370 54.62 -59.65 22.14
CA PHE A 370 54.89 -60.50 20.98
C PHE A 370 56.41 -60.71 20.74
N GLY A 371 57.24 -59.68 20.98
CA GLY A 371 58.69 -59.79 20.88
C GLY A 371 59.33 -60.66 21.99
N GLU A 372 58.80 -60.63 23.21
CA GLU A 372 59.25 -61.47 24.33
C GLU A 372 58.83 -62.94 24.17
N GLU A 373 57.65 -63.21 23.60
CA GLU A 373 57.21 -64.57 23.25
C GLU A 373 58.06 -65.18 22.12
N GLU A 374 58.46 -64.40 21.10
CA GLU A 374 59.37 -64.87 20.05
C GLU A 374 60.79 -65.17 20.58
N GLN A 375 61.33 -64.36 21.50
CA GLN A 375 62.64 -64.62 22.12
C GLN A 375 62.66 -65.84 23.05
N SER A 376 61.56 -66.13 23.76
CA SER A 376 61.44 -67.36 24.57
C SER A 376 61.26 -68.63 23.72
N GLN A 377 60.77 -68.52 22.48
CA GLN A 377 60.66 -69.66 21.56
C GLN A 377 61.95 -69.91 20.75
N LEU A 378 62.76 -68.89 20.49
CA LEU A 378 64.02 -69.02 19.71
C LEU A 378 65.20 -69.65 20.48
N THR A 379 65.18 -69.73 21.81
CA THR A 379 66.27 -70.37 22.58
C THR A 379 66.14 -71.89 22.74
N LYS A 380 65.07 -72.51 22.23
CA LYS A 380 64.83 -73.95 22.41
C LYS A 380 64.99 -74.84 21.18
N LYS A 381 65.21 -74.32 19.97
CA LYS A 381 65.34 -75.19 18.78
C LYS A 381 66.29 -74.63 17.71
N LEU A 382 67.56 -75.00 17.83
CA LEU A 382 68.48 -75.16 16.70
C LEU A 382 68.92 -76.64 16.64
N GLY A 383 68.69 -77.26 15.48
CA GLY A 383 69.11 -78.61 15.07
C GLY A 383 68.04 -79.70 15.27
N GLU A 384 67.42 -80.35 14.27
CA GLU A 384 67.51 -80.31 12.81
C GLU A 384 66.23 -80.99 12.23
N ASN A 385 65.76 -80.47 11.08
CA ASN A 385 64.81 -80.95 10.03
C ASN A 385 64.16 -82.37 10.14
N ARG A 386 62.97 -82.70 9.61
CA ARG A 386 61.92 -82.09 8.76
C ARG A 386 60.76 -83.12 8.72
N HIS A 387 59.49 -82.70 8.74
CA HIS A 387 58.47 -83.06 7.71
C HIS A 387 57.11 -82.43 8.02
N VAL A 388 56.48 -81.92 6.97
CA VAL A 388 55.32 -81.02 6.93
C VAL A 388 54.15 -81.74 6.25
N THR A 389 52.94 -81.65 6.79
CA THR A 389 51.68 -81.81 6.04
C THR A 389 50.67 -80.74 6.45
N GLN A 390 49.97 -80.26 5.43
CA GLN A 390 49.43 -78.92 5.25
C GLN A 390 47.89 -78.97 5.31
N THR A 391 47.25 -78.14 6.13
CA THR A 391 45.81 -77.86 6.04
C THR A 391 45.62 -76.50 5.37
N CYS A 392 44.75 -76.44 4.37
CA CYS A 392 44.63 -75.29 3.45
C CYS A 392 44.16 -74.02 4.15
N ASP A 393 45.03 -73.02 4.23
CA ASP A 393 44.70 -71.67 4.68
C ASP A 393 44.02 -70.88 3.53
N LEU A 394 42.70 -70.69 3.67
CA LEU A 394 41.87 -69.96 2.71
C LEU A 394 41.77 -68.45 3.02
N SER A 395 42.48 -67.95 4.04
CA SER A 395 42.41 -66.55 4.48
C SER A 395 42.84 -65.55 3.40
N LYS A 396 43.80 -65.93 2.55
CA LYS A 396 44.32 -65.08 1.45
C LYS A 396 43.58 -65.23 0.12
N TRP A 397 42.60 -66.12 0.03
CA TRP A 397 41.87 -66.34 -1.22
C TRP A 397 40.92 -65.19 -1.55
N ARG A 398 40.83 -64.83 -2.84
CA ARG A 398 39.88 -63.81 -3.31
C ARG A 398 38.47 -64.40 -3.36
N CYS A 399 37.45 -63.56 -3.22
CA CYS A 399 36.06 -64.01 -3.18
C CYS A 399 35.63 -64.82 -4.42
N VAL A 400 36.21 -64.55 -5.59
CA VAL A 400 35.96 -65.29 -6.83
C VAL A 400 36.51 -66.72 -6.74
N ASP A 401 37.72 -66.86 -6.20
CA ASP A 401 38.42 -68.15 -6.05
C ASP A 401 37.70 -69.04 -5.02
N ILE A 402 37.20 -68.46 -3.92
CA ILE A 402 36.38 -69.16 -2.92
C ILE A 402 35.05 -69.62 -3.52
N ARG A 403 34.39 -68.79 -4.34
CA ARG A 403 33.12 -69.14 -5.00
C ARG A 403 33.29 -70.29 -6.00
N ASN A 404 34.38 -70.32 -6.75
CA ASN A 404 34.69 -71.41 -7.66
C ASN A 404 35.01 -72.71 -6.89
N GLY A 405 35.71 -72.61 -5.75
CA GLY A 405 36.00 -73.75 -4.86
C GLY A 405 34.78 -74.38 -4.20
N ILE A 406 33.68 -73.62 -4.00
CA ILE A 406 32.40 -74.15 -3.47
C ILE A 406 31.75 -75.15 -4.43
N ASN A 407 31.90 -74.95 -5.74
CA ASN A 407 31.32 -75.79 -6.79
C ASN A 407 32.30 -76.87 -7.31
N SER A 408 33.40 -77.11 -6.58
CA SER A 408 34.37 -78.17 -6.88
C SER A 408 33.82 -79.56 -6.50
N ASN A 409 34.21 -80.59 -7.26
CA ASN A 409 33.84 -81.99 -7.02
C ASN A 409 34.54 -82.63 -5.79
N ASP A 410 35.50 -81.93 -5.15
CA ASP A 410 36.14 -82.38 -3.91
C ASP A 410 35.34 -81.93 -2.65
N PRO A 411 34.78 -82.89 -1.87
CA PRO A 411 33.94 -82.57 -0.72
C PRO A 411 34.66 -81.77 0.39
N LYS A 412 35.96 -82.00 0.59
CA LYS A 412 36.73 -81.35 1.68
C LYS A 412 37.00 -79.89 1.34
N LEU A 413 37.39 -79.61 0.10
CA LEU A 413 37.63 -78.25 -0.37
C LEU A 413 36.32 -77.44 -0.49
N SER A 414 35.25 -78.05 -1.00
CA SER A 414 33.92 -77.41 -1.08
C SER A 414 33.42 -77.02 0.31
N SER A 415 33.56 -77.89 1.31
CA SER A 415 33.17 -77.61 2.70
C SER A 415 33.98 -76.48 3.33
N ALA A 416 35.31 -76.48 3.15
CA ALA A 416 36.19 -75.43 3.65
C ALA A 416 35.89 -74.07 3.02
N CYS A 417 35.67 -74.03 1.70
CA CYS A 417 35.30 -72.81 0.98
C CYS A 417 33.90 -72.29 1.37
N LYS A 418 32.92 -73.17 1.59
CA LYS A 418 31.58 -72.78 2.08
C LYS A 418 31.68 -72.14 3.47
N SER A 419 32.44 -72.73 4.38
CA SER A 419 32.61 -72.21 5.74
C SER A 419 33.23 -70.81 5.75
N GLU A 420 34.29 -70.61 4.96
CA GLU A 420 34.97 -69.32 4.85
C GLU A 420 34.10 -68.25 4.15
N TYR A 421 33.33 -68.63 3.12
CA TYR A 421 32.35 -67.73 2.48
C TYR A 421 31.28 -67.24 3.47
N TYR A 422 30.69 -68.14 4.26
CA TYR A 422 29.69 -67.74 5.26
C TYR A 422 30.29 -66.92 6.40
N ARG A 423 31.55 -67.18 6.80
CA ARG A 423 32.27 -66.33 7.76
C ARG A 423 32.41 -64.90 7.25
N ARG A 424 32.84 -64.72 5.99
CA ARG A 424 33.00 -63.39 5.38
C ARG A 424 31.67 -62.68 5.15
N MET A 425 30.63 -63.39 4.70
CA MET A 425 29.28 -62.82 4.55
C MET A 425 28.71 -62.32 5.87
N ARG A 426 28.91 -63.05 6.98
CA ARG A 426 28.50 -62.59 8.32
C ARG A 426 29.24 -61.33 8.75
N ALA A 427 30.55 -61.26 8.50
CA ALA A 427 31.35 -60.07 8.78
C ALA A 427 30.89 -58.86 7.96
N TYR A 428 30.61 -59.05 6.66
CA TYR A 428 30.11 -58.00 5.78
C TYR A 428 28.72 -57.51 6.17
N ASN A 429 27.77 -58.42 6.46
CA ASN A 429 26.42 -58.02 6.89
C ASN A 429 26.45 -57.25 8.22
N LYS A 430 27.27 -57.70 9.18
CA LYS A 430 27.47 -56.99 10.46
C LYS A 430 28.09 -55.59 10.27
N TRP A 431 28.97 -55.44 9.29
CA TRP A 431 29.53 -54.13 8.90
C TRP A 431 28.48 -53.26 8.18
N LYS A 432 27.66 -53.84 7.29
CA LYS A 432 26.61 -53.14 6.55
C LYS A 432 25.53 -52.59 7.49
N GLU A 433 25.05 -53.38 8.44
CA GLU A 433 24.05 -52.97 9.43
C GLU A 433 24.53 -51.76 10.27
N ARG A 434 25.80 -51.77 10.71
CA ARG A 434 26.40 -50.66 11.47
C ARG A 434 26.47 -49.35 10.67
N ASN A 435 26.75 -49.44 9.36
CA ASN A 435 26.90 -48.26 8.52
C ASN A 435 25.56 -47.72 7.99
N VAL A 436 24.56 -48.58 7.76
CA VAL A 436 23.19 -48.13 7.44
C VAL A 436 22.59 -47.41 8.66
N ALA A 437 22.75 -47.96 9.86
CA ALA A 437 22.33 -47.31 11.10
C ALA A 437 23.01 -45.95 11.34
N SER A 438 24.29 -45.79 10.95
CA SER A 438 24.98 -44.49 11.03
C SER A 438 24.48 -43.48 10.00
N LYS A 439 24.10 -43.90 8.78
CA LYS A 439 23.59 -42.99 7.74
C LYS A 439 22.15 -42.51 8.00
N GLU A 440 21.28 -43.36 8.56
CA GLU A 440 19.91 -42.96 8.94
C GLU A 440 19.88 -41.98 10.13
N LEU A 441 20.87 -42.06 11.03
CA LEU A 441 21.03 -41.09 12.13
C LEU A 441 21.47 -39.70 11.65
N ILE A 442 22.27 -39.63 10.57
CA ILE A 442 22.72 -38.36 9.99
C ILE A 442 21.59 -37.69 9.19
N HIS A 443 20.77 -38.47 8.48
CA HIS A 443 19.68 -37.90 7.68
C HIS A 443 18.46 -37.44 8.51
N THR A 444 18.30 -37.94 9.73
CA THR A 444 17.26 -37.50 10.68
C THR A 444 17.66 -36.28 11.51
N THR A 445 18.95 -35.94 11.57
CA THR A 445 19.46 -34.76 12.28
C THR A 445 19.59 -33.51 11.41
N GLU A 446 19.51 -33.63 10.08
CA GLU A 446 19.46 -32.49 9.15
C GLU A 446 18.04 -32.03 8.75
N LYS A 447 16.98 -32.69 9.26
CA LYS A 447 15.57 -32.36 8.94
C LYS A 447 14.70 -31.98 10.16
N LYS A 448 15.28 -31.44 11.22
CA LYS A 448 14.55 -30.78 12.31
C LYS A 448 15.10 -29.40 12.61
#